data_AF-A0A0M0HUT1-F1
#
_entry.id   AF-A0A0M0HUT1-F1
#
_cell.length_a   1.000
_cell.length_b   1.000
_cell.length_c   1.000
_cell.angle_alpha   90.00
_cell.angle_beta   90.00
_cell.angle_gamma   90.00
#
_symmetry.space_group_name_H-M   'P 1'
#
loop_
_entity.id
_entity.type
_entity.pdbx_description
1 polymer ?
#
loop_
_entity_poly.entity_id
_entity_poly.type
_entity_poly.pdbx_seq_one_letter_code
_entity_poly.pdbx_strand_id
1 'polypeptide(L)'
;MDFAWIVNDPVLAGSLAAVVVLVLFVFMRMKRSQARAFEHARQQNRKLDKELQKANKQLLEVRSVVVGLGQRVSEQQDIIQHLNERITELEQEDSDGRLYSRASKMVQLGADINELIEECELPKAEAELMMSLQKKIAGKEKVPPMESNPERQRALARQRRAR
;
A
#
# COMPACT_ATOMS: atom_id res chain seq x y z
N MET A 1 -7.58 -36.36 -83.60
CA MET A 1 -6.16 -36.68 -83.33
C MET A 1 -6.13 -38.12 -82.90
N ASP A 2 -5.93 -39.03 -83.85
CA ASP A 2 -6.01 -40.46 -83.60
C ASP A 2 -4.76 -40.88 -82.85
N PHE A 3 -4.85 -41.31 -81.59
CA PHE A 3 -3.70 -41.77 -80.81
C PHE A 3 -3.31 -43.22 -81.15
N ALA A 4 -3.98 -43.86 -82.13
CA ALA A 4 -3.85 -45.28 -82.45
C ALA A 4 -2.44 -45.71 -82.91
N TRP A 5 -1.76 -44.89 -83.73
CA TRP A 5 -0.36 -45.04 -84.12
C TRP A 5 0.66 -45.02 -82.96
N ILE A 6 0.37 -44.30 -81.86
CA ILE A 6 1.29 -44.20 -80.70
C ILE A 6 1.18 -45.44 -79.81
N VAL A 7 0.03 -46.11 -79.81
CA VAL A 7 -0.23 -47.31 -79.00
C VAL A 7 0.24 -48.60 -79.70
N ASN A 8 0.37 -48.58 -81.03
CA ASN A 8 0.73 -49.76 -81.83
C ASN A 8 2.24 -50.07 -81.83
N ASP A 9 3.09 -49.10 -81.47
CA ASP A 9 4.54 -49.30 -81.30
C ASP A 9 4.86 -49.53 -79.81
N PRO A 10 5.31 -50.74 -79.42
CA PRO A 10 5.54 -51.09 -78.02
C PRO A 10 6.61 -50.22 -77.34
N VAL A 11 7.54 -49.62 -78.10
CA VAL A 11 8.60 -48.78 -77.55
C VAL A 11 8.05 -47.40 -77.13
N LEU A 12 7.21 -46.79 -77.96
CA LEU A 12 6.59 -45.49 -77.66
C LEU A 12 5.63 -45.59 -76.48
N ALA A 13 4.80 -46.64 -76.44
CA ALA A 13 3.89 -46.88 -75.34
C ALA A 13 4.63 -47.05 -73.98
N GLY A 14 5.76 -47.77 -73.97
CA GLY A 14 6.59 -47.95 -72.78
C GLY A 14 7.21 -46.65 -72.27
N SER A 15 7.72 -45.80 -73.18
CA SER A 15 8.31 -44.51 -72.81
C SER A 15 7.30 -43.56 -72.18
N LEU A 16 6.08 -43.51 -72.71
CA LEU A 16 5.01 -42.64 -72.23
C LEU A 16 4.50 -43.11 -70.85
N ALA A 17 4.36 -44.43 -70.66
CA ALA A 17 4.04 -45.00 -69.36
C ALA A 17 5.12 -44.69 -68.31
N ALA A 18 6.40 -44.80 -68.66
CA ALA A 18 7.51 -44.47 -67.77
C ALA A 18 7.49 -43.00 -67.34
N VAL A 19 7.22 -42.07 -68.27
CA VAL A 19 7.10 -40.63 -67.97
C VAL A 19 5.92 -40.37 -67.03
N VAL A 20 4.75 -40.98 -67.26
CA VAL A 20 3.58 -40.83 -66.39
C VAL A 20 3.89 -41.34 -64.97
N VAL A 21 4.53 -42.51 -64.84
CA VAL A 21 4.95 -43.04 -63.53
C VAL A 21 5.93 -42.10 -62.83
N LEU A 22 6.89 -41.53 -63.56
CA LEU A 22 7.85 -40.56 -63.01
C LEU A 22 7.15 -39.29 -62.51
N VAL A 23 6.21 -38.75 -63.28
CA VAL A 23 5.43 -37.57 -62.91
C VAL A 23 4.58 -37.84 -61.67
N LEU A 24 3.88 -38.98 -61.61
CA LEU A 24 3.10 -39.38 -60.44
C LEU A 24 4.00 -39.58 -59.21
N PHE A 25 5.18 -40.18 -59.39
CA PHE A 25 6.15 -40.36 -58.31
C PHE A 25 6.66 -39.03 -57.75
N VAL A 26 7.04 -38.09 -58.62
CA VAL A 26 7.46 -36.73 -58.22
C VAL A 26 6.30 -35.99 -57.55
N PHE A 27 5.09 -36.07 -58.09
CA PHE A 27 3.89 -35.45 -57.51
C PHE A 27 3.57 -36.01 -56.12
N MET A 28 3.68 -37.33 -55.93
CA MET A 28 3.52 -37.98 -54.62
C MET A 28 4.62 -37.54 -53.63
N ARG A 29 5.88 -37.47 -54.06
CA ARG A 29 6.99 -36.96 -53.24
C ARG A 29 6.76 -35.50 -52.84
N MET A 30 6.31 -34.66 -53.77
CA MET A 30 6.03 -33.24 -53.55
C MET A 30 4.83 -33.04 -52.61
N LYS A 31 3.72 -33.78 -52.79
CA LYS A 31 2.59 -33.77 -51.84
C LYS A 31 3.01 -34.23 -50.44
N ARG A 32 3.81 -35.30 -50.33
CA ARG A 32 4.34 -35.77 -49.04
C ARG A 32 5.26 -34.74 -48.38
N SER A 33 6.07 -34.03 -49.16
CA SER A 33 6.94 -32.96 -48.67
C SER A 33 6.13 -31.76 -48.16
N GLN A 34 5.12 -31.31 -48.93
CA GLN A 34 4.24 -30.23 -48.51
C GLN A 34 3.43 -30.58 -47.26
N ALA A 35 2.95 -31.82 -47.14
CA ALA A 35 2.26 -32.28 -45.93
C ALA A 35 3.15 -32.19 -44.68
N ARG A 36 4.44 -32.56 -44.80
CA ARG A 36 5.40 -32.42 -43.70
C ARG A 36 5.68 -30.96 -43.35
N ALA A 37 5.86 -30.10 -44.36
CA ALA A 37 6.06 -28.67 -44.14
C ALA A 37 4.87 -28.01 -43.42
N PHE A 38 3.64 -28.38 -43.81
CA PHE A 38 2.42 -27.92 -43.16
C PHE A 38 2.32 -28.39 -41.71
N GLU A 39 2.64 -29.66 -41.43
CA GLU A 39 2.67 -30.18 -40.06
C GLU A 39 3.71 -29.46 -39.19
N HIS A 40 4.91 -29.17 -39.71
CA HIS A 40 5.92 -28.38 -38.99
C HIS A 40 5.43 -26.96 -38.69
N ALA A 41 4.85 -26.27 -39.68
CA ALA A 41 4.28 -24.94 -39.48
C ALA A 41 3.14 -24.95 -38.45
N ARG A 42 2.30 -26.00 -38.46
CA ARG A 42 1.22 -26.19 -37.49
C ARG A 42 1.75 -26.46 -36.08
N GLN A 43 2.81 -27.25 -35.95
CA GLN A 43 3.47 -27.52 -34.67
C GLN A 43 4.12 -26.25 -34.09
N GLN A 44 4.77 -25.44 -34.93
CA GLN A 44 5.33 -24.16 -34.51
C GLN A 44 4.23 -23.22 -34.01
N ASN A 45 3.15 -23.05 -34.78
CA ASN A 45 2.00 -22.24 -34.34
C ASN A 45 1.43 -22.72 -33.00
N ARG A 46 1.28 -24.04 -32.81
CA ARG A 46 0.82 -24.60 -31.53
C ARG A 46 1.78 -24.36 -30.37
N LYS A 47 3.10 -24.31 -30.62
CA LYS A 47 4.09 -23.98 -29.59
C LYS A 47 3.99 -22.51 -29.20
N LEU A 48 3.96 -21.62 -30.20
CA LEU A 48 3.79 -20.19 -29.98
C LEU A 48 2.49 -19.87 -29.24
N ASP A 49 1.38 -20.49 -29.63
CA ASP A 49 0.08 -20.32 -28.95
C ASP A 49 0.15 -20.74 -27.47
N LYS A 50 0.81 -21.86 -27.17
CA LYS A 50 1.04 -22.29 -25.78
C LYS A 50 1.93 -21.32 -25.01
N GLU A 51 2.95 -20.76 -25.63
CA GLU A 51 3.83 -19.76 -25.01
C GLU A 51 3.07 -18.46 -24.73
N LEU A 52 2.25 -17.99 -25.67
CA LEU A 52 1.37 -16.84 -25.48
C LEU A 52 0.35 -17.08 -24.36
N GLN A 53 -0.23 -18.26 -24.28
CA GLN A 53 -1.14 -18.61 -23.17
C GLN A 53 -0.43 -18.62 -21.82
N LYS A 54 0.79 -19.16 -21.75
CA LYS A 54 1.61 -19.13 -20.52
C LYS A 54 1.95 -17.70 -20.12
N ALA A 55 2.40 -16.88 -21.06
CA ALA A 55 2.72 -15.47 -20.83
C ALA A 55 1.48 -14.69 -20.35
N ASN A 56 0.32 -14.90 -20.97
CA ASN A 56 -0.93 -14.29 -20.52
C ASN A 56 -1.31 -14.69 -19.09
N LYS A 57 -1.13 -15.96 -18.71
CA LYS A 57 -1.37 -16.40 -17.33
C LYS A 57 -0.44 -15.71 -16.35
N GLN A 58 0.86 -15.64 -16.67
CA GLN A 58 1.84 -14.92 -15.85
C GLN A 58 1.50 -13.43 -15.72
N LEU A 59 1.05 -12.78 -16.81
CA LEU A 59 0.61 -11.38 -16.76
C LEU A 59 -0.62 -11.20 -15.88
N LEU A 60 -1.57 -12.13 -15.89
CA LEU A 60 -2.74 -12.09 -15.02
C LEU A 60 -2.36 -12.25 -13.54
N GLU A 61 -1.41 -13.13 -13.24
CA GLU A 61 -0.84 -13.29 -11.89
C GLU A 61 -0.10 -12.03 -11.43
N VAL A 62 0.73 -11.44 -12.28
CA VAL A 62 1.42 -10.18 -11.96
C VAL A 62 0.42 -9.06 -11.75
N ARG A 63 -0.63 -8.98 -12.58
CA ARG A 63 -1.69 -7.97 -12.44
C ARG A 63 -2.38 -8.06 -11.08
N SER A 64 -2.71 -9.27 -10.61
CA SER A 64 -3.36 -9.42 -9.31
C SER A 64 -2.44 -9.02 -8.16
N VAL A 65 -1.15 -9.36 -8.24
CA VAL A 65 -0.13 -8.93 -7.27
C VAL A 65 0.01 -7.41 -7.24
N VAL A 66 0.09 -6.75 -8.41
CA VAL A 66 0.22 -5.29 -8.50
C VAL A 66 -1.01 -4.58 -7.92
N VAL A 67 -2.22 -5.09 -8.18
CA VAL A 67 -3.45 -4.54 -7.58
C VAL A 67 -3.41 -4.66 -6.05
N GLY A 68 -3.00 -5.82 -5.52
CA GLY A 68 -2.86 -6.03 -4.09
C GLY A 68 -1.82 -5.09 -3.47
N LEU A 69 -0.68 -4.90 -4.14
CA LEU A 69 0.34 -3.94 -3.69
C LEU A 69 -0.19 -2.51 -3.67
N GLY A 70 -0.96 -2.10 -4.70
CA GLY A 70 -1.60 -0.78 -4.74
C GLY A 70 -2.52 -0.53 -3.56
N GLN A 71 -3.30 -1.54 -3.14
CA GLN A 71 -4.14 -1.44 -1.94
C GLN A 71 -3.29 -1.26 -0.67
N ARG A 72 -2.21 -2.03 -0.52
CA ARG A 72 -1.31 -1.90 0.64
C ARG A 72 -0.62 -0.54 0.71
N VAL A 73 -0.20 -0.01 -0.43
CA VAL A 73 0.40 1.34 -0.50
C VAL A 73 -0.64 2.40 -0.12
N SER A 74 -1.89 2.26 -0.58
CA SER A 74 -2.98 3.15 -0.18
C SER A 74 -3.24 3.08 1.33
N GLU A 75 -3.33 1.88 1.91
CA GLU A 75 -3.50 1.68 3.36
C GLU A 75 -2.35 2.34 4.14
N GLN A 76 -1.10 2.16 3.69
CA GLN A 76 0.05 2.79 4.32
C GLN A 76 0.02 4.32 4.20
N GLN A 77 -0.45 4.85 3.08
CA GLN A 77 -0.55 6.28 2.87
C GLN A 77 -1.61 6.91 3.80
N ASP A 78 -2.75 6.26 3.99
CA ASP A 78 -3.77 6.69 4.97
C ASP A 78 -3.21 6.67 6.39
N ILE A 79 -2.47 5.62 6.76
CA ILE A 79 -1.80 5.53 8.06
C ILE A 79 -0.81 6.68 8.24
N ILE A 80 0.07 6.93 7.25
CA ILE A 80 1.05 8.02 7.31
C ILE A 80 0.35 9.37 7.45
N GLN A 81 -0.76 9.59 6.74
CA GLN A 81 -1.53 10.82 6.84
C GLN A 81 -2.09 11.01 8.24
N HIS A 82 -2.71 9.98 8.82
CA HIS A 82 -3.20 10.02 10.19
C HIS A 82 -2.09 10.25 11.21
N LEU A 83 -0.91 9.62 11.05
CA LEU A 83 0.22 9.90 11.94
C LEU A 83 0.69 11.35 11.83
N ASN A 84 0.72 11.92 10.63
CA ASN A 84 1.10 13.31 10.42
C ASN A 84 0.14 14.28 11.11
N GLU A 85 -1.17 14.03 11.01
CA GLU A 85 -2.20 14.79 11.72
C GLU A 85 -1.96 14.74 13.24
N ARG A 86 -1.71 13.54 13.79
CA ARG A 86 -1.40 13.38 15.22
C ARG A 86 -0.11 14.06 15.65
N ILE A 87 0.93 14.01 14.83
CA ILE A 87 2.19 14.72 15.12
C ILE A 87 1.93 16.22 15.14
N THR A 88 1.16 16.73 14.19
CA THR A 88 0.82 18.16 14.14
C THR A 88 0.02 18.60 15.38
N GLU A 89 -0.94 17.78 15.83
CA GLU A 89 -1.68 18.01 17.09
C GLU A 89 -0.74 18.03 18.31
N LEU A 90 0.19 17.06 18.40
CA LEU A 90 1.14 16.96 19.49
C LEU A 90 2.17 18.11 19.49
N GLU A 91 2.63 18.55 18.33
CA GLU A 91 3.52 19.71 18.21
C GLU A 91 2.84 21.00 18.67
N GLN A 92 1.54 21.15 18.42
CA GLN A 92 0.76 22.26 18.96
C GLN A 92 0.67 22.17 20.48
N GLU A 93 0.32 21.02 21.05
CA GLU A 93 0.28 20.83 22.51
C GLU A 93 1.65 21.07 23.20
N ASP A 94 2.76 20.64 22.57
CA ASP A 94 4.10 20.84 23.14
C ASP A 94 4.55 22.30 23.07
N SER A 95 4.07 23.09 22.10
CA SER A 95 4.33 24.53 22.06
C SER A 95 3.76 25.23 23.30
N ASP A 96 2.53 24.92 23.70
CA ASP A 96 1.92 25.43 24.93
C ASP A 96 2.67 24.92 26.16
N GLY A 97 3.03 23.64 26.20
CA GLY A 97 3.84 23.06 27.27
C GLY A 97 5.19 23.76 27.48
N ARG A 98 5.86 24.17 26.39
CA ARG A 98 7.12 24.93 26.44
C ARG A 98 6.91 26.35 26.98
N LEU A 99 5.81 27.03 26.61
CA LEU A 99 5.45 28.34 27.16
C LEU A 99 5.21 28.25 28.67
N TYR A 100 4.44 27.27 29.14
CA TYR A 100 4.20 27.06 30.59
C TYR A 100 5.46 26.66 31.36
N SER A 101 6.32 25.80 30.79
CA SER A 101 7.59 25.42 31.42
C SER A 101 8.55 26.61 31.55
N ARG A 102 8.60 27.48 30.53
CA ARG A 102 9.36 28.74 30.55
C ARG A 102 8.80 29.72 31.58
N ALA A 103 7.48 29.91 31.62
CA ALA A 103 6.81 30.78 32.58
C ALA A 103 7.05 30.31 34.03
N SER A 104 6.92 29.01 34.30
CA SER A 104 7.17 28.43 35.63
C SER A 104 8.59 28.72 36.13
N LYS A 105 9.60 28.65 35.25
CA LYS A 105 10.98 29.02 35.58
C LYS A 105 11.13 30.51 35.90
N MET A 106 10.52 31.40 35.11
CA MET A 106 10.56 32.84 35.38
C MET A 106 9.86 33.22 36.69
N VAL A 107 8.72 32.60 36.99
CA VAL A 107 8.02 32.79 38.27
C VAL A 107 8.86 32.28 39.46
N GLN A 108 9.58 31.16 39.31
CA GLN A 108 10.52 30.66 40.32
C GLN A 108 11.69 31.61 40.59
N LEU A 109 12.16 32.33 39.55
CA LEU A 109 13.20 33.35 39.65
C LEU A 109 12.68 34.69 40.21
N GLY A 110 11.36 34.83 40.37
CA GLY A 110 10.74 36.01 40.96
C GLY A 110 10.33 37.09 39.96
N ALA A 111 10.13 36.74 38.69
CA ALA A 111 9.61 37.65 37.66
C ALA A 111 8.26 38.26 38.06
N ASP A 112 8.03 39.52 37.66
CA ASP A 112 6.77 40.22 37.90
C ASP A 112 5.66 39.73 36.95
N ILE A 113 4.40 39.99 37.30
CA ILE A 113 3.25 39.57 36.50
C ILE A 113 3.24 40.18 35.10
N ASN A 114 3.67 41.43 34.96
CA ASN A 114 3.69 42.12 33.66
C ASN A 114 4.78 41.54 32.75
N GLU A 115 5.93 41.20 33.33
CA GLU A 115 7.05 40.56 32.64
C GLU A 115 6.66 39.17 32.12
N LEU A 116 5.85 38.43 32.88
CA LEU A 116 5.35 37.12 32.48
C LEU A 116 4.33 37.20 31.33
N ILE A 117 3.51 38.24 31.30
CA ILE A 117 2.52 38.48 30.23
C ILE A 117 3.23 38.85 28.93
N GLU A 118 4.27 39.69 29.00
CA GLU A 118 4.99 40.19 27.83
C GLU A 118 5.93 39.13 27.23
N GLU A 119 6.66 38.37 28.06
CA GLU A 119 7.71 37.45 27.59
C GLU A 119 7.23 36.01 27.34
N CYS A 120 6.16 35.56 27.99
CA CYS A 120 5.54 34.24 27.75
C CYS A 120 4.21 34.31 26.99
N GLU A 121 3.76 35.52 26.61
CA GLU A 121 2.49 35.76 25.89
C GLU A 121 1.26 35.16 26.60
N LEU A 122 1.31 35.05 27.93
CA LEU A 122 0.24 34.45 28.73
C LEU A 122 -0.89 35.46 29.02
N PRO A 123 -2.17 35.04 29.01
CA PRO A 123 -3.28 35.87 29.48
C PRO A 123 -3.10 36.26 30.95
N LYS A 124 -3.57 37.47 31.32
CA LYS A 124 -3.46 37.99 32.69
C LYS A 124 -3.98 37.02 33.76
N ALA A 125 -5.11 36.36 33.51
CA ALA A 125 -5.69 35.39 34.44
C ALA A 125 -4.81 34.15 34.66
N GLU A 126 -4.08 33.69 33.64
CA GLU A 126 -3.18 32.54 33.75
C GLU A 126 -1.88 32.90 34.48
N ALA A 127 -1.35 34.10 34.23
CA ALA A 127 -0.19 34.63 34.97
C ALA A 127 -0.51 34.79 36.47
N GLU A 128 -1.69 35.34 36.80
CA GLU A 128 -2.16 35.45 38.19
C GLU A 128 -2.27 34.08 38.88
N LEU A 129 -2.81 33.09 38.17
CA LEU A 129 -2.92 31.72 38.65
C LEU A 129 -1.54 31.09 38.92
N MET A 130 -0.60 31.19 37.96
CA MET A 130 0.78 30.69 38.09
C MET A 130 1.50 31.28 39.32
N MET A 131 1.39 32.59 39.53
CA MET A 131 1.98 33.24 40.71
C MET A 131 1.33 32.77 42.02
N SER A 132 0.01 32.57 42.03
CA SER A 132 -0.71 32.09 43.22
C SER A 132 -0.33 30.64 43.58
N LEU A 133 -0.17 29.79 42.56
CA LEU A 133 0.29 28.40 42.72
C LEU A 133 1.70 28.37 43.31
N GLN A 134 2.63 29.17 42.78
CA GLN A 134 3.98 29.22 43.33
C GLN A 134 4.02 29.78 44.74
N LYS A 135 3.19 30.77 45.09
CA LYS A 135 3.05 31.28 46.46
C LYS A 135 2.54 30.20 47.42
N LYS A 136 1.61 29.35 46.98
CA LYS A 136 1.11 28.20 47.74
C LYS A 136 2.19 27.10 47.90
N ILE A 137 2.95 26.80 46.85
CA ILE A 137 4.04 25.80 46.89
C ILE A 137 5.22 26.29 47.75
N ALA A 138 5.57 27.57 47.65
CA ALA A 138 6.61 28.22 48.46
C ALA A 138 6.18 28.48 49.92
N GLY A 139 5.01 27.98 50.34
CA GLY A 139 4.54 28.04 51.73
C GLY A 139 4.06 29.41 52.21
N LYS A 140 3.87 30.38 51.32
CA LYS A 140 3.42 31.75 51.66
C LYS A 140 1.90 31.88 51.82
N GLU A 141 1.13 30.87 51.44
CA GLU A 141 -0.33 30.87 51.54
C GLU A 141 -0.85 29.47 51.97
N LYS A 142 -1.74 29.40 52.96
CA LYS A 142 -2.38 28.13 53.36
C LYS A 142 -3.21 27.62 52.18
N VAL A 143 -2.87 26.42 51.70
CA VAL A 143 -3.72 25.68 50.76
C VAL A 143 -5.14 25.65 51.36
N PRO A 144 -6.18 26.12 50.64
CA PRO A 144 -7.55 25.92 51.07
C PRO A 144 -7.72 24.41 51.30
N PRO A 145 -8.21 23.96 52.46
CA PRO A 145 -8.43 22.54 52.66
C PRO A 145 -9.35 22.08 51.54
N MET A 146 -8.84 21.21 50.66
CA MET A 146 -9.67 20.54 49.68
C MET A 146 -10.78 19.88 50.48
N GLU A 147 -11.99 20.37 50.25
CA GLU A 147 -13.17 20.03 51.01
C GLU A 147 -13.26 18.51 51.09
N SER A 148 -13.02 17.99 52.29
CA SER A 148 -13.00 16.55 52.51
C SER A 148 -14.35 16.01 52.08
N ASN A 149 -14.34 15.10 51.11
CA ASN A 149 -15.51 14.47 50.53
C ASN A 149 -16.61 14.25 51.60
N PRO A 150 -17.74 14.99 51.55
CA PRO A 150 -18.77 14.96 52.59
C PRO A 150 -19.37 13.56 52.77
N GLU A 151 -19.31 12.71 51.74
CA GLU A 151 -19.74 11.31 51.82
C GLU A 151 -18.84 10.49 52.75
N ARG A 152 -17.52 10.70 52.68
CA ARG A 152 -16.53 9.99 53.49
C ARG A 152 -16.64 10.38 54.97
N GLN A 153 -16.96 11.64 55.26
CA GLN A 153 -17.26 12.09 56.63
C GLN A 153 -18.55 11.46 57.16
N ARG A 154 -19.62 11.41 56.35
CA ARG A 154 -20.90 10.78 56.74
C ARG A 154 -20.74 9.28 56.99
N ALA A 155 -19.95 8.59 56.17
CA ALA A 155 -19.65 7.17 56.36
C ALA A 155 -18.89 6.91 57.68
N LEU A 156 -17.86 7.71 57.97
CA LEU A 156 -17.10 7.61 59.21
C LEU A 156 -17.96 7.95 60.44
N ALA A 157 -18.86 8.94 60.33
CA ALA A 157 -19.79 9.30 61.40
C ALA A 157 -20.81 8.19 61.69
N ARG A 158 -21.32 7.51 60.65
CA ARG A 158 -22.19 6.34 60.80
C ARG A 158 -21.46 5.18 61.46
N GLN A 159 -20.21 4.95 61.08
CA GLN A 159 -19.39 3.86 61.62
C GLN A 159 -19.04 4.06 63.10
N ARG A 160 -18.82 5.31 63.53
CA ARG A 160 -18.61 5.65 64.95
C ARG A 160 -19.87 5.54 65.81
N ARG A 161 -21.07 5.70 65.22
CA ARG A 161 -22.35 5.49 65.92
C ARG A 161 -22.76 4.02 66.01
N ALA A 162 -22.09 3.15 65.26
CA ALA A 162 -22.32 1.71 65.25
C ALA A 162 -21.35 0.91 66.14
N ARG A 163 -20.45 1.61 66.86
CA ARG A 163 -19.66 1.08 67.98
C ARG A 163 -20.21 1.64 69.28
#